data_AF-A0A0C9Z4Z2-F1
#
_entry.id   AF-A0A0C9Z4Z2-F1
#
_cell.length_a   1.000
_cell.length_b   1.000
_cell.length_c   1.000
_cell.angle_alpha   90.00
_cell.angle_beta   90.00
_cell.angle_gamma   90.00
#
_symmetry.space_group_name_H-M   'P 1'
#
loop_
_entity.id
_entity.type
_entity.pdbx_description
1 polymer ?
#
loop_
_entity_poly.entity_id
_entity_poly.type
_entity_poly.pdbx_seq_one_letter_code
_entity_poly.pdbx_strand_id
1 'polypeptide(L)'
;MSDVSNMTSSHLCIWQQNLNKSNLNQHSLLHGPHMQNWDIYMLQELYIHPNKNTISSPKFYTIYPTTHFSHPERASRAVMLISTAISTNMETNPIPITRCSSYSA
;
A
#
# COMPACT_ATOMS: atom_id res chain seq x y z
N MET A 1 21.92 -16.36 -29.00
CA MET A 1 20.81 -16.04 -28.08
C MET A 1 21.42 -15.28 -26.92
N SER A 2 21.33 -13.96 -26.95
CA SER A 2 21.87 -13.08 -25.92
C SER A 2 20.91 -13.09 -24.73
N ASP A 3 21.39 -13.58 -23.58
CA ASP A 3 20.74 -13.48 -22.29
C ASP A 3 20.49 -12.01 -21.96
N VAL A 4 19.26 -11.56 -22.21
CA VAL A 4 18.75 -10.30 -21.68
C VAL A 4 18.49 -10.56 -20.20
N SER A 5 19.54 -10.45 -19.41
CA SER A 5 19.44 -10.23 -17.97
C SER A 5 18.65 -8.93 -17.81
N ASN A 6 17.34 -9.11 -17.60
CA ASN A 6 16.42 -8.04 -17.25
C ASN A 6 17.00 -7.41 -15.98
N MET A 7 17.74 -6.32 -16.12
CA MET A 7 18.23 -5.54 -14.99
C MET A 7 16.99 -4.98 -14.29
N THR A 8 16.44 -5.76 -13.36
CA THR A 8 15.41 -5.31 -12.45
C THR A 8 16.08 -4.24 -11.61
N SER A 9 15.90 -2.99 -12.02
CA SER A 9 16.17 -1.80 -11.23
C SER A 9 15.78 -2.10 -9.78
N SER A 10 16.75 -2.20 -8.89
CA SER A 10 16.56 -2.58 -7.48
C SER A 10 15.99 -1.42 -6.65
N HIS A 11 15.13 -0.62 -7.27
CA HIS A 11 14.54 0.57 -6.69
C HIS A 11 13.13 0.23 -6.25
N LEU A 12 12.89 0.32 -4.93
CA LEU A 12 11.57 0.21 -4.37
C LEU A 12 10.73 1.43 -4.77
N CYS A 13 9.68 1.20 -5.55
CA CYS A 13 8.78 2.24 -6.02
C CYS A 13 7.53 2.31 -5.12
N ILE A 14 7.39 3.42 -4.40
CA ILE A 14 6.25 3.67 -3.50
C ILE A 14 5.37 4.77 -4.08
N TRP A 15 4.08 4.47 -4.26
CA TRP A 15 3.05 5.44 -4.62
C TRP A 15 2.26 5.86 -3.38
N GLN A 16 2.09 7.16 -3.15
CA GLN A 16 1.23 7.67 -2.09
C GLN A 16 0.12 8.53 -2.68
N GLN A 17 -1.13 8.27 -2.29
CA GLN A 17 -2.27 9.03 -2.80
C GLN A 17 -3.41 9.12 -1.79
N ASN A 18 -4.01 10.30 -1.68
CA ASN A 18 -5.31 10.49 -1.06
C ASN A 18 -6.42 10.30 -2.12
N LEU A 19 -7.37 9.40 -1.85
CA LEU A 19 -8.47 9.04 -2.74
C LEU A 19 -9.76 9.85 -2.50
N ASN A 20 -9.81 10.69 -1.45
CA ASN A 20 -10.93 11.55 -1.07
C ASN A 20 -12.29 10.80 -1.06
N LYS A 21 -12.27 9.57 -0.55
CA LYS A 21 -13.39 8.62 -0.43
C LYS A 21 -14.08 8.30 -1.76
N SER A 22 -13.40 8.53 -2.89
CA SER A 22 -13.95 8.28 -4.22
C SER A 22 -13.75 6.82 -4.62
N ASN A 23 -14.86 6.09 -4.76
CA ASN A 23 -14.86 4.73 -5.29
C ASN A 23 -14.31 4.67 -6.72
N LEU A 24 -14.64 5.67 -7.56
CA LEU A 24 -14.17 5.75 -8.94
C LEU A 24 -12.64 5.91 -9.01
N ASN A 25 -12.06 6.75 -8.15
CA ASN A 25 -10.62 6.95 -8.11
C ASN A 25 -9.91 5.68 -7.63
N GLN A 26 -10.46 5.01 -6.63
CA GLN A 26 -9.92 3.74 -6.13
C GLN A 26 -9.97 2.65 -7.21
N HIS A 27 -11.10 2.49 -7.88
CA HIS A 27 -11.24 1.51 -8.96
C HIS A 27 -10.31 1.82 -10.14
N SER A 28 -10.22 3.08 -10.57
CA SER A 28 -9.32 3.49 -11.65
C SER A 28 -7.85 3.25 -11.31
N LEU A 29 -7.44 3.50 -10.06
CA LEU A 29 -6.08 3.25 -9.59
C LEU A 29 -5.74 1.75 -9.58
N LEU A 30 -6.64 0.93 -9.02
CA LEU A 30 -6.41 -0.51 -8.84
C LEU A 30 -6.61 -1.34 -10.11
N HIS A 31 -7.32 -0.82 -11.11
CA HIS A 31 -7.55 -1.52 -12.38
C HIS A 31 -6.89 -0.82 -13.58
N GLY A 32 -6.16 0.26 -13.34
CA GLY A 32 -5.49 1.03 -14.37
C GLY A 32 -4.19 0.38 -14.88
N PRO A 33 -3.66 0.86 -16.02
CA PRO A 33 -2.41 0.35 -16.60
C PRO A 33 -1.21 0.58 -15.66
N HIS A 34 -1.27 1.59 -14.80
CA HIS A 34 -0.19 1.92 -13.85
C HIS A 34 -0.10 0.96 -12.67
N MET A 35 -1.10 0.10 -12.44
CA MET A 35 -1.15 -0.80 -11.29
C MET A 35 0.15 -1.63 -11.15
N GLN A 36 0.75 -2.05 -12.26
CA GLN A 36 1.91 -2.96 -12.29
C GLN A 36 3.26 -2.27 -12.12
N ASN A 37 3.30 -0.93 -12.08
CA ASN A 37 4.55 -0.16 -12.09
C ASN A 37 5.05 0.19 -10.68
N TRP A 38 4.32 -0.18 -9.63
CA TRP A 38 4.60 0.20 -8.25
C TRP A 38 4.61 -1.01 -7.33
N ASP A 39 5.56 -1.03 -6.40
CA ASP A 39 5.75 -2.10 -5.44
C ASP A 39 4.83 -1.94 -4.23
N ILE A 40 4.64 -0.69 -3.78
CA ILE A 40 3.83 -0.35 -2.62
C ILE A 40 2.91 0.82 -2.94
N TYR A 41 1.63 0.69 -2.62
CA TYR A 41 0.68 1.81 -2.60
C TYR A 41 0.31 2.16 -1.15
N MET A 42 0.44 3.43 -0.79
CA MET A 42 -0.07 3.98 0.46
C MET A 42 -1.28 4.86 0.16
N LEU A 43 -2.47 4.35 0.47
CA LEU A 43 -3.73 4.99 0.13
C LEU A 43 -4.34 5.60 1.37
N GLN A 44 -4.69 6.88 1.28
CA GLN A 44 -5.39 7.63 2.32
C GLN A 44 -6.80 7.99 1.85
N GLU A 45 -7.71 8.09 2.82
CA GLU A 45 -9.14 8.37 2.64
C GLU A 45 -9.77 7.53 1.53
N LEU A 46 -9.51 6.23 1.52
CA LEU A 46 -10.08 5.33 0.54
C LEU A 46 -11.60 5.15 0.72
N TYR A 47 -12.27 4.62 -0.31
CA TYR A 47 -13.67 4.22 -0.22
C TYR A 47 -13.79 2.84 0.44
N ILE A 48 -14.28 2.81 1.68
CA ILE A 48 -14.52 1.56 2.40
C ILE A 48 -15.94 1.06 2.11
N HIS A 49 -16.06 -0.21 1.71
CA HIS A 49 -17.35 -0.85 1.52
C HIS A 49 -18.07 -1.09 2.86
N PRO A 50 -19.40 -1.29 2.84
CA PRO A 50 -20.17 -1.58 4.06
C PRO A 50 -19.65 -2.78 4.88
N ASN A 51 -18.96 -3.72 4.22
CA ASN A 51 -18.29 -4.86 4.86
C ASN A 51 -16.95 -4.50 5.55
N LYS A 52 -16.62 -3.21 5.64
CA LYS A 52 -15.41 -2.63 6.25
C LYS A 52 -14.09 -3.03 5.58
N ASN A 53 -14.17 -3.65 4.41
CA ASN A 53 -13.03 -4.02 3.58
C ASN A 53 -12.85 -3.06 2.42
N THR A 54 -11.60 -2.90 1.99
CA THR A 54 -11.26 -2.19 0.75
C THR A 54 -11.32 -3.15 -0.44
N ILE A 55 -11.57 -2.63 -1.64
CA ILE A 55 -11.28 -3.37 -2.87
C ILE A 55 -9.77 -3.58 -2.93
N SER A 56 -9.33 -4.83 -2.98
CA SER A 56 -7.94 -5.19 -3.25
C SER A 56 -7.89 -6.15 -4.43
N SER A 57 -6.89 -5.93 -5.30
CA SER A 57 -6.52 -6.89 -6.33
C SER A 57 -5.73 -8.05 -5.69
N PRO A 58 -5.86 -9.31 -6.16
CA PRO A 58 -5.09 -10.45 -5.66
C PRO A 58 -3.57 -10.31 -5.88
N LYS A 59 -3.15 -9.30 -6.66
CA LYS A 59 -1.74 -8.95 -6.86
C LYS A 59 -1.12 -8.19 -5.67
N PHE A 60 -1.91 -7.82 -4.67
CA PHE A 60 -1.42 -7.09 -3.51
C PHE A 60 -1.88 -7.71 -2.19
N TYR A 61 -0.96 -7.72 -1.22
CA TYR A 61 -1.28 -7.87 0.19
C TYR A 61 -1.83 -6.54 0.71
N THR A 62 -3.06 -6.55 1.25
CA THR A 62 -3.62 -5.39 1.94
C THR A 62 -3.24 -5.40 3.41
N ILE A 63 -2.58 -4.34 3.85
CA ILE A 63 -2.24 -4.09 5.24
C ILE A 63 -3.12 -2.97 5.77
N TYR A 64 -3.88 -3.31 6.81
CA TYR A 64 -4.68 -2.35 7.56
C TYR A 64 -3.90 -1.84 8.78
N PRO A 65 -4.23 -0.64 9.29
CA PRO A 65 -3.77 -0.20 10.59
C PRO A 65 -4.14 -1.22 11.67
N THR A 66 -3.27 -1.41 12.66
CA THR A 66 -3.47 -2.37 13.77
C THR A 66 -4.79 -2.14 14.51
N THR A 67 -5.30 -0.91 14.49
CA THR A 67 -6.56 -0.54 15.13
C THR A 67 -7.81 -1.00 14.37
N HIS A 68 -7.70 -1.42 13.11
CA HIS A 68 -8.84 -1.70 12.22
C HIS A 68 -9.81 -2.75 12.78
N PHE A 69 -9.31 -3.86 13.31
CA PHE A 69 -10.16 -4.91 13.89
C PHE A 69 -10.53 -4.65 15.36
N SER A 70 -9.74 -3.84 16.07
CA SER A 70 -10.00 -3.50 17.47
C SER A 70 -11.10 -2.45 17.67
N HIS A 71 -11.32 -1.59 16.67
CA HIS A 71 -12.30 -0.50 16.73
C HIS A 71 -13.20 -0.54 15.49
N PRO A 72 -14.11 -1.52 15.39
CA PRO A 72 -14.92 -1.72 14.19
C PRO A 72 -15.81 -0.51 13.88
N GLU A 73 -16.16 0.31 14.88
CA GLU A 73 -16.93 1.56 14.69
C GLU A 73 -16.17 2.64 13.93
N ARG A 74 -14.84 2.51 13.78
CA ARG A 74 -14.00 3.48 13.06
C ARG A 74 -13.51 2.88 11.75
N ALA A 75 -13.96 3.47 10.65
CA ALA A 75 -13.47 3.14 9.32
C ALA A 75 -11.97 3.48 9.19
N SER A 76 -11.18 2.53 8.68
CA SER A 76 -9.75 2.74 8.39
C SER A 76 -9.56 3.82 7.34
N ARG A 77 -8.94 4.94 7.71
CA ARG A 77 -8.71 6.05 6.77
C ARG A 77 -7.45 5.89 5.94
N ALA A 78 -6.66 4.85 6.17
CA ALA A 78 -5.49 4.56 5.36
C ALA A 78 -5.24 3.06 5.29
N VAL A 79 -4.72 2.59 4.17
CA VAL A 79 -4.25 1.21 3.97
C VAL A 79 -2.97 1.23 3.14
N MET A 80 -2.18 0.17 3.29
CA MET A 80 -1.03 -0.09 2.45
C MET A 80 -1.30 -1.33 1.61
N LEU A 81 -1.02 -1.25 0.31
CA LEU A 81 -1.07 -2.40 -0.60
C LEU A 81 0.37 -2.72 -0.98
N ILE A 82 0.82 -3.95 -0.72
CA ILE A 82 2.18 -4.42 -1.04
C ILE A 82 2.09 -5.45 -2.15
N SER A 83 2.83 -5.27 -3.23
CA SER A 83 2.86 -6.19 -4.36
C SER A 83 3.29 -7.59 -3.92
N THR A 84 2.58 -8.62 -4.38
CA THR A 84 2.94 -10.02 -4.13
C THR A 84 4.23 -10.45 -4.83
N ALA A 85 4.75 -9.62 -5.74
CA ALA A 85 6.06 -9.82 -6.36
C ALA A 85 7.22 -9.53 -5.40
N ILE A 86 6.99 -8.80 -4.31
CA ILE A 86 8.00 -8.59 -3.27
C ILE A 86 8.13 -9.87 -2.45
N SER A 87 9.35 -10.38 -2.37
CA SER A 87 9.63 -11.61 -1.62
C SER A 87 9.40 -11.40 -0.12
N THR A 88 8.52 -12.19 0.47
CA THR A 88 8.19 -12.15 1.91
C THR A 88 9.16 -12.97 2.77
N ASN A 89 10.12 -13.66 2.15
CA ASN A 89 11.08 -14.54 2.82
C ASN A 89 12.38 -13.84 3.28
N MET A 90 12.50 -12.52 3.07
CA MET A 90 13.68 -11.77 3.51
C MET A 90 13.51 -11.28 4.94
N GLU A 91 14.22 -11.92 5.85
CA GLU A 91 14.34 -11.54 7.26
C GLU A 91 14.94 -10.12 7.35
N THR A 92 14.14 -9.16 7.77
CA THR A 92 14.59 -7.77 7.94
C THR A 92 14.87 -7.52 9.42
N ASN A 93 16.11 -7.15 9.74
CA ASN A 93 16.42 -6.53 11.03
C ASN A 93 15.48 -5.32 11.23
N PRO A 94 14.92 -5.11 12.43
CA PRO A 94 14.00 -4.00 12.66
C PRO A 94 14.69 -2.67 12.33
N ILE A 95 14.11 -1.89 11.43
CA ILE A 95 14.57 -0.54 11.11
C ILE A 95 14.32 0.32 12.36
N PRO A 96 15.36 0.93 12.97
CA PRO A 96 15.16 1.78 14.13
C PRO A 96 14.29 3.00 13.75
N ILE A 97 13.10 3.07 14.35
CA ILE A 97 12.20 4.21 14.18
C ILE A 97 12.70 5.32 15.10
N THR A 98 13.52 6.23 14.59
CA THR A 98 13.84 7.46 15.31
C THR A 98 12.61 8.35 15.29
N ARG A 99 11.99 8.60 16.45
CA ARG A 99 10.87 9.55 16.56
C ARG A 99 11.33 10.92 16.07
N CYS A 100 10.61 11.52 15.14
CA CYS A 100 10.77 12.93 14.82
C CYS A 100 10.52 13.75 16.09
N SER A 101 11.54 14.50 16.52
CA SER A 101 11.43 15.47 17.60
C SER A 101 10.35 16.48 17.21
N SER A 102 9.26 16.53 17.98
CA SER A 102 8.28 17.60 17.87
C SER A 102 8.99 18.92 18.14
N TYR A 103 9.01 19.81 17.14
CA TYR A 103 9.38 21.21 17.37
C TYR A 103 8.34 21.81 18.32
N SER A 104 8.80 22.16 19.53
CA SER A 104 8.08 23.02 20.45
C SER A 104 8.08 24.44 19.85
N ALA A 105 6.88 24.98 19.62
CA ALA A 105 6.70 26.41 19.34
C ALA A 105 6.79 27.22 20.65
#